data_AF-F0KHK9-F1
#
_entry.id   AF-F0KHK9-F1
#
_cell.length_a   1.000
_cell.length_b   1.000
_cell.length_c   1.000
_cell.angle_alpha   90.00
_cell.angle_beta   90.00
_cell.angle_gamma   90.00
#
_symmetry.space_group_name_H-M   'P 1'
#
loop_
_entity.id
_entity.type
_entity.pdbx_description
1 polymer ?
#
loop_
_entity_poly.entity_id
_entity_poly.type
_entity_poly.pdbx_seq_one_letter_code
_entity_poly.pdbx_strand_id
1 'polypeptide(L)'
;MSWETFYSEPTIDRYDKAGVNVHYDGTDKVIALEFYEPAQILFKGIEIFNLSASEAYKLMASLDKDIAIDGDGLTSFKFGIGFYEPNYEEEPFLPVEAIIIFIEGYYD
;
A
#
# COMPACT_ATOMS: atom_id res chain seq x y z
N MET A 1 13.14 -16.44 4.41
CA MET A 1 13.33 -17.05 3.08
C MET A 1 12.20 -18.04 2.86
N SER A 2 11.15 -17.64 2.14
CA SER A 2 10.20 -18.58 1.55
C SER A 2 10.78 -19.07 0.22
N TRP A 3 10.59 -20.35 -0.09
CA TRP A 3 11.02 -20.93 -1.35
C TRP A 3 9.80 -21.07 -2.25
N GLU A 4 9.77 -20.33 -3.35
CA GLU A 4 8.79 -20.55 -4.42
C GLU A 4 9.21 -21.75 -5.26
N THR A 5 8.23 -22.57 -5.64
CA THR A 5 8.41 -23.78 -6.44
C THR A 5 7.69 -23.63 -7.78
N PHE A 6 7.91 -24.56 -8.70
CA PHE A 6 7.21 -24.59 -10.00
C PHE A 6 5.67 -24.76 -9.88
N TYR A 7 5.16 -25.09 -8.69
CA TYR A 7 3.73 -25.20 -8.37
C TYR A 7 3.22 -24.02 -7.54
N SER A 8 4.10 -23.09 -7.17
CA SER A 8 3.68 -21.83 -6.57
C SER A 8 3.00 -21.03 -7.68
N GLU A 9 1.74 -20.65 -7.51
CA GLU A 9 1.15 -19.59 -8.31
C GLU A 9 1.91 -18.31 -7.92
N PRO A 10 2.79 -17.75 -8.78
CA PRO A 10 3.48 -16.52 -8.45
C PRO A 10 2.46 -15.41 -8.61
N THR A 11 1.63 -15.22 -7.60
CA THR A 11 0.65 -14.14 -7.54
C THR A 11 1.33 -12.79 -7.32
N ILE A 12 2.66 -12.75 -7.16
CA ILE A 12 3.42 -11.53 -6.89
C ILE A 12 4.73 -11.50 -7.70
N ASP A 13 4.89 -10.50 -8.57
CA ASP A 13 6.20 -10.13 -9.12
C ASP A 13 6.85 -9.06 -8.23
N ARG A 14 8.14 -9.25 -7.90
CA ARG A 14 8.89 -8.33 -7.03
C ARG A 14 9.97 -7.58 -7.81
N TYR A 15 9.93 -6.25 -7.73
CA TYR A 15 10.90 -5.36 -8.34
C TYR A 15 11.59 -4.51 -7.27
N ASP A 16 12.40 -5.14 -6.43
CA ASP A 16 13.00 -4.51 -5.24
C ASP A 16 13.79 -3.22 -5.55
N LYS A 17 14.45 -3.15 -6.71
CA LYS A 17 15.19 -1.94 -7.13
C LYS A 17 14.28 -0.74 -7.39
N ALA A 18 13.04 -1.00 -7.76
CA ALA A 18 12.01 0.02 -7.99
C ALA A 18 11.09 0.20 -6.76
N GLY A 19 11.15 -0.71 -5.78
CA GLY A 19 10.30 -0.67 -4.58
C GLY A 19 8.84 -1.00 -4.90
N VAL A 20 8.59 -1.99 -5.77
CA VAL A 20 7.22 -2.38 -6.14
C VAL A 20 7.02 -3.89 -6.17
N ASN A 21 5.93 -4.35 -5.58
CA ASN A 21 5.36 -5.67 -5.74
C ASN A 21 4.09 -5.56 -6.59
N VAL A 22 3.94 -6.44 -7.59
CA VAL A 22 2.78 -6.49 -8.50
C VAL A 22 1.97 -7.73 -8.16
N HIS A 23 0.73 -7.55 -7.72
CA HIS A 23 -0.16 -8.64 -7.33
C HIS A 23 -1.09 -9.01 -8.48
N TYR A 24 -1.25 -10.31 -8.73
CA TYR A 24 -2.08 -10.88 -9.79
C TYR A 24 -3.19 -11.77 -9.23
N ASP A 25 -4.33 -11.81 -9.92
CA ASP A 25 -5.36 -12.83 -9.71
C ASP A 25 -5.00 -14.16 -10.39
N GLY A 26 -5.82 -15.20 -10.15
CA GLY A 26 -5.66 -16.52 -10.80
C GLY A 26 -5.91 -16.54 -12.32
N THR A 27 -6.11 -15.37 -12.95
CA THR A 27 -6.21 -15.19 -14.41
C THR A 27 -5.09 -14.30 -14.96
N ASP A 28 -4.01 -14.11 -14.19
CA ASP A 28 -2.84 -13.28 -14.50
C ASP A 28 -3.17 -11.78 -14.71
N LYS A 29 -4.27 -11.28 -14.13
CA LYS A 29 -4.58 -9.84 -14.16
C LYS A 29 -4.04 -9.16 -12.92
N VAL A 30 -3.44 -7.98 -13.10
CA VAL A 30 -2.99 -7.14 -11.99
C VAL A 30 -4.20 -6.66 -11.19
N ILE A 31 -4.20 -6.93 -9.89
CA ILE A 31 -5.25 -6.56 -8.93
C ILE A 31 -4.78 -5.56 -7.87
N ALA A 32 -3.48 -5.51 -7.60
CA ALA A 32 -2.90 -4.50 -6.73
C ALA A 32 -1.41 -4.25 -7.05
N LEU A 33 -0.94 -3.08 -6.64
CA LEU A 33 0.45 -2.67 -6.65
C LEU A 33 0.81 -2.22 -5.23
N GLU A 34 1.79 -2.86 -4.62
CA GLU A 34 2.32 -2.47 -3.32
C GLU A 34 3.67 -1.79 -3.54
N PHE A 35 3.83 -0.60 -2.96
CA PHE A 35 5.01 0.23 -3.08
C PHE A 35 5.66 0.42 -1.72
N TYR A 36 6.98 0.43 -1.70
CA TYR A 36 7.83 0.65 -0.52
C TYR A 36 9.11 1.36 -0.99
N GLU A 37 9.98 1.78 -0.06
CA GLU A 37 11.26 2.38 -0.44
C GLU A 37 12.03 1.47 -1.42
N PRO A 38 12.57 1.98 -2.55
CA PRO A 38 12.80 3.39 -2.88
C PRO A 38 11.74 4.03 -3.82
N ALA A 39 10.52 3.50 -3.91
CA ALA A 39 9.49 4.03 -4.82
C ALA A 39 9.12 5.49 -4.51
N GLN A 40 8.78 6.26 -5.54
CA GLN A 40 8.25 7.62 -5.41
C GLN A 40 6.79 7.65 -5.82
N ILE A 41 5.90 7.87 -4.86
CA ILE A 41 4.45 7.82 -5.07
C ILE A 41 3.85 9.21 -4.90
N LEU A 42 3.36 9.77 -6.00
CA LEU A 42 2.69 11.06 -6.02
C LEU A 42 1.18 10.87 -6.07
N PHE A 43 0.48 11.34 -5.03
CA PHE A 43 -0.97 11.44 -5.01
C PHE A 43 -1.41 12.89 -4.99
N LYS A 44 -2.14 13.33 -6.02
CA LYS A 44 -2.59 14.73 -6.18
C LYS A 44 -1.44 15.75 -6.10
N GLY A 45 -0.25 15.38 -6.57
CA GLY A 45 0.94 16.22 -6.56
C GLY A 45 1.72 16.23 -5.24
N ILE A 46 1.32 15.42 -4.26
CA ILE A 46 2.04 15.25 -2.99
C ILE A 46 2.75 13.91 -3.00
N GLU A 47 4.05 13.91 -2.73
CA GLU A 47 4.86 12.70 -2.59
C GLU A 47 4.63 12.09 -1.19
N ILE A 48 3.98 10.93 -1.13
CA ILE A 48 3.41 10.40 0.13
C ILE A 48 4.50 9.90 1.09
N PHE A 49 5.56 9.27 0.57
CA PHE A 49 6.70 8.82 1.39
C PHE A 49 7.53 9.97 2.00
N ASN A 50 7.30 11.22 1.58
CA ASN A 50 7.91 12.39 2.23
C ASN A 50 7.07 12.95 3.39
N LEU A 51 5.88 12.41 3.62
CA LEU A 51 5.03 12.76 4.75
C LEU A 51 5.30 11.80 5.91
N SER A 52 5.12 12.27 7.14
CA SER A 52 4.91 11.34 8.25
C SER A 52 3.59 10.59 8.08
N ALA A 53 3.46 9.41 8.69
CA ALA A 53 2.23 8.64 8.71
C ALA A 53 1.07 9.48 9.25
N SER A 54 1.30 10.27 10.31
CA SER A 54 0.27 11.17 10.86
C SER A 54 -0.21 12.23 9.86
N GLU A 55 0.67 12.73 8.98
CA GLU A 55 0.33 13.69 7.92
C GLU A 55 -0.39 13.01 6.75
N ALA A 56 0.08 11.82 6.35
CA ALA A 56 -0.56 11.00 5.32
C ALA A 56 -1.99 10.61 5.72
N TYR A 57 -2.21 10.23 6.99
CA TYR A 57 -3.53 9.91 7.53
C TYR A 57 -4.44 11.13 7.52
N LYS A 58 -3.95 12.30 7.97
CA LYS A 58 -4.72 13.56 7.91
C LYS A 58 -5.07 13.94 6.48
N LEU A 59 -4.14 13.78 5.55
CA LEU A 59 -4.38 14.01 4.12
C LEU A 59 -5.52 13.10 3.63
N MET A 60 -5.44 11.79 3.89
CA MET A 60 -6.47 10.87 3.43
C MET A 60 -7.83 11.14 4.10
N ALA A 61 -7.87 11.36 5.41
CA ALA A 61 -9.08 11.73 6.17
C ALA A 61 -9.71 13.07 5.70
N SER A 62 -8.93 13.95 5.07
CA SER A 62 -9.45 15.19 4.48
C SER A 62 -10.18 14.95 3.16
N LEU A 63 -9.78 13.90 2.41
CA LEU A 63 -10.26 13.57 1.06
C LEU A 63 -11.33 12.48 1.06
N ASP A 64 -11.27 11.60 2.05
CA ASP A 64 -12.18 10.49 2.29
C ASP A 64 -12.62 10.49 3.75
N LYS A 65 -13.93 10.51 3.98
CA LYS A 65 -14.52 10.52 5.33
C LYS A 65 -14.81 9.12 5.85
N ASP A 66 -14.73 8.12 4.97
CA ASP A 66 -15.08 6.73 5.24
C ASP A 66 -13.82 5.84 5.25
N ILE A 67 -12.66 6.43 5.57
CA ILE A 67 -11.42 5.67 5.75
C ILE A 67 -11.60 4.61 6.85
N ALA A 68 -11.13 3.40 6.58
CA ALA A 68 -11.00 2.35 7.59
C ALA A 68 -9.60 2.44 8.20
N ILE A 69 -9.51 2.37 9.52
CA ILE A 69 -8.25 2.31 10.25
C ILE A 69 -8.31 1.07 11.14
N ASP A 70 -7.27 0.27 11.09
CA ASP A 70 -7.08 -0.91 11.93
C ASP A 70 -5.65 -0.94 12.50
N GLY A 71 -5.23 -2.07 13.08
CA GLY A 71 -3.92 -2.20 13.71
C GLY A 71 -2.74 -2.19 12.74
N ASP A 72 -2.98 -2.47 11.46
CA ASP A 72 -1.92 -2.58 10.44
C ASP A 72 -1.82 -1.31 9.59
N GLY A 73 -2.87 -0.48 9.57
CA GLY A 73 -2.79 0.82 8.95
C GLY A 73 -4.12 1.49 8.62
N LEU A 74 -4.16 2.13 7.45
CA LEU A 74 -5.31 2.87 6.95
C LEU A 74 -5.68 2.39 5.55
N THR A 75 -6.97 2.26 5.27
CA THR A 75 -7.51 1.93 3.95
C THR A 75 -8.57 2.94 3.51
N SER A 76 -8.41 3.50 2.32
CA SER A 76 -9.44 4.25 1.59
C SER A 76 -9.96 3.42 0.41
N PHE A 77 -11.14 2.83 0.58
CA PHE A 77 -11.83 2.10 -0.49
C PHE A 77 -12.26 3.01 -1.63
N LYS A 78 -12.57 4.27 -1.33
CA LYS A 78 -12.94 5.29 -2.33
C LYS A 78 -11.86 5.50 -3.39
N PHE A 79 -10.58 5.46 -2.99
CA PHE A 79 -9.46 5.67 -3.90
C PHE A 79 -8.73 4.38 -4.26
N GLY A 80 -9.05 3.26 -3.61
CA GLY A 80 -8.30 2.02 -3.74
C GLY A 80 -6.87 2.18 -3.23
N ILE A 81 -6.67 2.85 -2.09
CA ILE A 81 -5.36 3.13 -1.51
C ILE A 81 -5.32 2.65 -0.07
N GLY A 82 -4.30 1.87 0.29
CA GLY A 82 -3.98 1.48 1.66
C GLY A 82 -2.58 1.98 2.05
N PHE A 83 -2.43 2.37 3.31
CA PHE A 83 -1.14 2.64 3.95
C PHE A 83 -0.89 1.55 4.97
N TYR A 84 0.26 0.92 4.87
CA TYR A 84 0.74 -0.04 5.87
C TYR A 84 1.66 0.70 6.84
N GLU A 85 1.27 0.73 8.11
CA GLU A 85 1.98 1.37 9.20
C GLU A 85 1.62 0.67 10.53
N PRO A 86 2.17 -0.54 10.77
CA PRO A 86 1.81 -1.34 11.93
C PRO A 86 2.31 -0.75 13.26
N ASN A 87 3.27 0.18 13.20
CA ASN A 87 3.85 0.85 14.38
C ASN A 87 3.30 2.27 14.53
N TYR A 88 2.13 2.58 13.97
CA TYR A 88 1.57 3.94 13.96
C TYR A 88 1.41 4.53 15.36
N GLU A 89 1.03 3.72 16.36
CA GLU A 89 0.81 4.22 17.73
C GLU A 89 2.13 4.66 18.39
N GLU A 90 3.21 3.94 18.12
CA GLU A 90 4.54 4.19 18.67
C GLU A 90 5.34 5.23 17.86
N GLU A 91 5.26 5.18 16.53
CA GLU A 91 6.12 5.91 15.60
C GLU A 91 5.35 6.74 14.54
N PRO A 92 4.33 7.54 14.92
CA PRO A 92 3.44 8.23 13.96
C PRO A 92 4.13 9.33 13.12
N PHE A 93 5.37 9.67 13.46
CA PHE A 93 6.18 10.71 12.82
C PHE A 93 7.14 10.15 11.76
N LEU A 94 7.28 8.82 11.66
CA LEU A 94 7.97 8.19 10.53
C LEU A 94 7.06 8.15 9.29
N PRO A 95 7.61 8.05 8.08
CA PRO A 95 6.82 7.79 6.89
C PRO A 95 6.12 6.43 6.96
N VAL A 96 5.02 6.31 6.24
CA VAL A 96 4.34 5.01 6.05
C VAL A 96 5.32 3.98 5.46
N GLU A 97 5.34 2.76 6.01
CA GLU A 97 6.25 1.70 5.55
C GLU A 97 5.96 1.25 4.12
N ALA A 98 4.68 1.14 3.75
CA ALA A 98 4.26 0.78 2.41
C ALA A 98 2.92 1.41 2.02
N ILE A 99 2.68 1.50 0.70
CA ILE A 99 1.43 1.99 0.12
C ILE A 99 0.95 0.94 -0.88
N ILE A 100 -0.28 0.47 -0.72
CA ILE A 100 -0.93 -0.41 -1.70
C ILE A 100 -1.97 0.37 -2.50
N ILE A 101 -1.99 0.16 -3.82
CA ILE A 101 -3.03 0.64 -4.72
C ILE A 101 -3.74 -0.59 -5.29
N PHE A 102 -5.06 -0.65 -5.18
CA PHE A 102 -5.83 -1.86 -5.47
C PHE A 102 -7.14 -1.58 -6.20
N ILE A 103 -7.65 -2.59 -6.90
CA ILE A 103 -8.94 -2.55 -7.60
C ILE A 103 -10.13 -2.64 -6.64
N GLU A 104 -11.30 -2.21 -7.07
CA GLU A 104 -12.55 -2.49 -6.35
C GLU A 104 -12.72 -4.01 -6.12
N GLY A 105 -13.10 -4.39 -4.90
CA GLY A 105 -13.28 -5.78 -4.49
C GLY A 105 -12.00 -6.52 -4.07
N TYR A 106 -10.84 -5.85 -3.97
CA TYR A 106 -9.60 -6.49 -3.54
C TYR A 106 -9.65 -7.08 -2.11
N TYR A 107 -10.42 -6.45 -1.22
CA TYR A 107 -10.58 -6.89 0.18
C TYR A 107 -11.94 -7.57 0.45
N ASP A 108 -12.70 -7.91 -0.59
CA ASP A 108 -14.03 -8.55 -0.47
C ASP A 108 -13.95 -10.07 -0.21
#